data_AF-A0AA34YY65-F1
#
_entry.id   AF-A0AA34YY65-F1
#
_cell.length_a   1.000
_cell.length_b   1.000
_cell.length_c   1.000
_cell.angle_alpha   90.00
_cell.angle_beta   90.00
_cell.angle_gamma   90.00
#
_symmetry.space_group_name_H-M   'P 1'
#
loop_
_entity.id
_entity.type
_entity.pdbx_description
1 polymer ?
#
loop_
_entity_poly.entity_id
_entity_poly.type
_entity_poly.pdbx_seq_one_letter_code
_entity_poly.pdbx_strand_id
1 'polypeptide(L)'
;MKINKLFYLLSLSLLLQPALACRLDPPEHNAYQPWGKGAVYMQAGEENVIALPELNFKRLRRLPNLAIDYAHPKGWKEEPPLTDLTTDYVYQGAQSTYSQYAYHSDGRYIVYAGKVMYNPPGTPPVDIPSFQAFDSFAADKNSLYYEGKRTGDNSTERPVNVAMLRKIDFDSRWRPDWLGLILRDDRYLYVNGHRLDEPDSFTVLAQKSWDQRGKFSAAFNPCVAMPFGPWDTLARTRTRLIIDGEPLKADPDTFSIVRWMPGSLLTFRDKNGLHRYVLNQGNLEWDEDTHKHCNAFNLLEKRVLWRKGPNCQQAEIPGLDPEQFHPLSDAVAQYQDKLYVITKTDSDENKLEIVTLDNPNLTIDKRFNAGRNHGYLLTRHGYQPGGLQVFESTGTLILMDYRVPDEKEAHLNDNPYLRNWFARDDRYVYVFDGTQLWRYPTPDSKAVRVTWFEQHSGYGYGVHYRTGYLDGKLMDDGVFVPTGVKYSTSAQPAGASADWRDDPSFKIDGTGVHWRKVLSSQGHWGKWERLPGLDPRQFHPITRRIAHYQNRLYIATLSPLGEDSLAIFEVSSSAPFVSKWTHNRTEDEK
;
A
#
# COMPACT_ATOMS: atom_id res chain seq x y z
N MET A 1 39.28 33.60 -25.04
CA MET A 1 39.81 32.34 -24.44
C MET A 1 39.71 32.48 -22.93
N LYS A 2 39.04 31.64 -22.12
CA LYS A 2 38.30 30.39 -22.29
C LYS A 2 37.19 30.40 -21.23
N ILE A 3 35.94 30.65 -21.63
CA ILE A 3 34.73 30.25 -20.91
C ILE A 3 34.21 29.09 -21.75
N ASN A 4 34.49 27.82 -21.39
CA ASN A 4 33.95 26.66 -22.10
C ASN A 4 34.10 25.30 -21.37
N LYS A 5 34.17 25.28 -20.03
CA LYS A 5 34.15 24.00 -19.28
C LYS A 5 33.06 23.87 -18.22
N LEU A 6 32.25 24.91 -17.98
CA LEU A 6 31.16 24.84 -17.00
C LEU A 6 29.81 24.41 -17.61
N PHE A 7 29.64 24.49 -18.93
CA PHE A 7 28.36 24.18 -19.58
C PHE A 7 28.14 22.69 -19.93
N TYR A 8 29.18 21.86 -19.93
CA TYR A 8 29.05 20.43 -20.24
C TYR A 8 28.64 19.56 -19.05
N LEU A 9 28.75 20.08 -17.82
CA LEU A 9 28.28 19.38 -16.62
C LEU A 9 26.84 19.73 -16.23
N LEU A 10 26.30 20.87 -16.71
CA LEU A 10 24.90 21.24 -16.53
C LEU A 10 23.96 20.69 -17.62
N SER A 11 24.48 20.34 -18.81
CA SER A 11 23.64 19.82 -19.91
C SER A 11 23.33 18.33 -19.78
N LEU A 12 24.21 17.53 -19.15
CA LEU A 12 23.90 16.11 -18.89
C LEU A 12 22.85 15.89 -17.79
N SER A 13 22.63 16.85 -16.90
CA SER A 13 21.54 16.81 -15.90
C SER A 13 20.17 17.21 -16.45
N LEU A 14 20.09 17.76 -17.67
CA LEU A 14 18.84 18.20 -18.30
C LEU A 14 18.26 17.18 -19.31
N LEU A 15 19.02 16.14 -19.67
CA LEU A 15 18.61 15.09 -20.61
C LEU A 15 18.29 13.74 -19.95
N LEU A 16 18.52 13.63 -18.65
CA LEU A 16 17.91 12.59 -17.83
C LEU A 16 16.83 13.29 -17.03
N GLN A 17 15.57 13.17 -17.44
CA GLN A 17 14.52 13.31 -16.44
C GLN A 17 14.92 12.36 -15.32
N PRO A 18 15.15 12.84 -14.08
CA PRO A 18 15.22 11.92 -13.00
C PRO A 18 13.86 11.23 -13.05
N ALA A 19 13.85 9.95 -13.42
CA ALA A 19 12.92 9.05 -12.78
C ALA A 19 13.01 9.46 -11.31
N LEU A 20 11.90 9.93 -10.74
CA LEU A 20 11.77 10.23 -9.32
C LEU A 20 11.99 8.91 -8.57
N ALA A 21 13.23 8.43 -8.60
CA ALA A 21 13.71 7.32 -7.85
C ALA A 21 13.78 7.83 -6.43
N CYS A 22 13.09 7.14 -5.52
CA CYS A 22 13.11 7.44 -4.11
C CYS A 22 14.57 7.60 -3.65
N ARG A 23 15.00 8.84 -3.39
CA ARG A 23 16.21 9.05 -2.61
C ARG A 23 15.78 8.84 -1.16
N LEU A 24 15.88 7.59 -0.71
CA LEU A 24 15.78 7.28 0.71
C LEU A 24 17.01 7.92 1.36
N ASP A 25 16.83 9.06 2.01
CA ASP A 25 17.86 9.55 2.91
C ASP A 25 18.06 8.50 4.03
N PRO A 26 19.29 8.33 4.54
CA PRO A 26 19.54 7.43 5.66
C PRO A 26 18.56 7.73 6.80
N PRO A 27 18.10 6.73 7.57
CA PRO A 27 17.26 6.96 8.73
C PRO A 27 17.87 8.02 9.63
N GLU A 28 17.03 8.87 10.21
CA GLU A 28 17.52 9.81 11.20
C GLU A 28 18.00 9.06 12.45
N HIS A 29 19.18 9.42 12.95
CA HIS A 29 19.82 8.74 14.07
C HIS A 29 19.79 9.62 15.33
N ASN A 30 19.31 9.04 16.43
CA ASN A 30 19.64 9.51 17.76
C ASN A 30 21.07 9.04 18.10
N ALA A 31 21.84 9.87 18.78
CA ALA A 31 23.25 9.56 19.00
C ALA A 31 23.78 10.09 20.33
N TYR A 32 24.69 9.32 20.92
CA TYR A 32 25.52 9.77 22.03
C TYR A 32 26.72 10.55 21.49
N GLN A 33 27.02 11.70 22.09
CA GLN A 33 28.16 12.54 21.74
C GLN A 33 28.99 12.93 22.98
N PRO A 34 30.30 13.20 22.81
CA PRO A 34 31.15 13.62 23.92
C PRO A 34 30.75 15.02 24.41
N TRP A 35 30.64 15.20 25.73
CA TRP A 35 30.36 16.51 26.33
C TRP A 35 31.13 16.71 27.63
N GLY A 36 32.21 17.49 27.56
CA GLY A 36 33.13 17.67 28.69
C GLY A 36 33.73 16.34 29.15
N LYS A 37 33.49 15.96 30.41
CA LYS A 37 33.87 14.65 30.97
C LYS A 37 32.76 13.59 30.83
N GLY A 38 31.57 14.02 30.44
CA GLY A 38 30.35 13.21 30.34
C GLY A 38 30.00 12.85 28.90
N ALA A 39 28.72 12.50 28.69
CA ALA A 39 28.10 12.38 27.39
C ALA A 39 26.87 13.30 27.29
N VAL A 40 26.42 13.54 26.06
CA VAL A 40 25.08 14.04 25.77
C VAL A 40 24.39 13.06 24.82
N TYR A 41 23.08 12.98 24.92
CA TYR A 41 22.25 12.25 23.97
C TYR A 41 21.46 13.26 23.14
N MET A 42 21.64 13.16 21.82
CA MET A 42 20.94 13.98 20.84
C MET A 42 19.84 13.17 20.20
N GLN A 43 18.63 13.71 20.22
CA GLN A 43 17.49 13.13 19.52
C GLN A 43 17.35 13.80 18.16
N ALA A 44 17.18 13.00 17.11
CA ALA A 44 17.00 13.53 15.77
C ALA A 44 15.70 14.34 15.69
N GLY A 45 15.76 15.48 15.01
CA GLY A 45 14.63 16.40 14.87
C GLY A 45 14.27 17.19 16.14
N GLU A 46 14.93 16.98 17.28
CA GLU A 46 14.70 17.73 18.50
C GLU A 46 15.85 18.72 18.80
N GLU A 47 15.51 19.93 19.25
CA GLU A 47 16.49 20.91 19.73
C GLU A 47 17.01 20.57 21.14
N ASN A 48 16.31 19.69 21.87
CA ASN A 48 16.65 19.34 23.24
C ASN A 48 17.79 18.32 23.28
N VAL A 49 18.81 18.64 24.08
CA VAL A 49 19.95 17.75 24.33
C VAL A 49 19.86 17.23 25.75
N ILE A 50 19.91 15.90 25.92
CA ILE A 50 19.89 15.27 27.25
C ILE A 50 21.33 15.17 27.77
N ALA A 51 21.65 15.95 28.79
CA ALA A 51 22.94 15.91 29.45
C ALA A 51 23.09 14.66 30.34
N LEU A 52 24.18 13.91 30.13
CA LEU A 52 24.52 12.69 30.87
C LEU A 52 25.92 12.83 31.49
N PRO A 53 26.09 13.71 32.49
CA PRO A 53 27.40 14.04 33.05
C PRO A 53 28.08 12.86 33.77
N GLU A 54 27.30 11.86 34.19
CA GLU A 54 27.79 10.69 34.92
C GLU A 54 28.47 9.65 34.02
N LEU A 55 28.17 9.65 32.72
CA LEU A 55 28.64 8.64 31.78
C LEU A 55 30.04 8.95 31.26
N ASN A 56 30.91 7.94 31.23
CA ASN A 56 32.20 8.07 30.57
C ASN A 56 32.07 7.77 29.07
N PHE A 57 31.95 8.81 28.23
CA PHE A 57 31.80 8.65 26.78
C PHE A 57 32.89 7.78 26.14
N LYS A 58 34.15 7.89 26.57
CA LYS A 58 35.26 7.09 26.01
C LYS A 58 35.09 5.60 26.25
N ARG A 59 34.40 5.22 27.32
CA ARG A 59 34.12 3.82 27.70
C ARG A 59 32.74 3.35 27.25
N LEU A 60 31.85 4.26 26.84
CA LEU A 60 30.50 3.93 26.42
C LEU A 60 30.54 3.02 25.18
N ARG A 61 29.85 1.89 25.26
CA ARG A 61 29.71 0.91 24.18
C ARG A 61 28.27 0.47 24.09
N ARG A 62 27.83 0.12 22.88
CA ARG A 62 26.61 -0.64 22.67
C ARG A 62 26.76 -2.04 23.28
N LEU A 63 25.70 -2.56 23.88
CA LEU A 63 25.65 -3.95 24.30
C LEU A 63 25.27 -4.85 23.12
N PRO A 64 25.86 -6.06 23.00
CA PRO A 64 25.46 -7.00 21.96
C PRO A 64 23.97 -7.32 22.02
N ASN A 65 23.28 -7.31 20.87
CA ASN A 65 21.91 -7.77 20.78
C ASN A 65 21.87 -9.29 20.60
N LEU A 66 21.49 -10.01 21.65
CA LEU A 66 21.45 -11.46 21.66
C LEU A 66 20.21 -12.05 20.97
N ALA A 67 19.26 -11.22 20.51
CA ALA A 67 18.08 -11.68 19.76
C ALA A 67 18.39 -11.96 18.27
N ILE A 68 19.57 -11.60 17.78
CA ILE A 68 19.97 -11.77 16.38
C ILE A 68 20.56 -13.17 16.17
N ASP A 69 19.93 -13.96 15.29
CA ASP A 69 20.52 -15.22 14.82
C ASP A 69 21.57 -14.95 13.73
N TYR A 70 22.84 -14.93 14.13
CA TYR A 70 23.97 -14.76 13.22
C TYR A 70 24.21 -15.96 12.30
N ALA A 71 23.61 -17.14 12.57
CA ALA A 71 23.71 -18.29 11.67
C ALA A 71 22.80 -18.13 10.44
N HIS A 72 21.73 -17.34 10.55
CA HIS A 72 20.78 -17.07 9.48
C HIS A 72 20.38 -15.58 9.45
N PRO A 73 21.30 -14.67 9.07
CA PRO A 73 20.98 -13.25 9.01
C PRO A 73 19.87 -12.98 7.99
N LYS A 74 18.71 -12.51 8.47
CA LYS A 74 17.61 -12.06 7.59
C LYS A 74 17.95 -10.65 7.04
N GLY A 75 18.42 -10.56 5.78
CA GLY A 75 18.61 -9.30 5.04
C GLY A 75 19.96 -8.59 5.26
N TRP A 76 20.00 -7.26 5.10
CA TRP A 76 21.18 -6.39 5.25
C TRP A 76 21.61 -6.14 6.71
N LYS A 77 21.55 -7.16 7.58
CA LYS A 77 21.89 -7.03 9.01
C LYS A 77 23.37 -7.34 9.26
N GLU A 78 24.27 -6.47 8.82
CA GLU A 78 25.55 -6.36 9.50
C GLU A 78 25.33 -5.47 10.72
N GLU A 79 25.44 -6.04 11.92
CA GLU A 79 25.39 -5.23 13.13
C GLU A 79 26.61 -4.29 13.15
N PRO A 80 26.41 -2.98 13.39
CA PRO A 80 27.51 -2.04 13.47
C PRO A 80 28.42 -2.39 14.67
N PRO A 81 29.72 -2.04 14.63
CA PRO A 81 30.64 -2.29 15.73
C PRO A 81 30.09 -1.80 17.07
N LEU A 82 30.42 -2.45 18.19
CA LEU A 82 29.95 -2.02 19.52
C LEU A 82 30.42 -0.60 19.94
N THR A 83 31.37 -0.03 19.20
CA THR A 83 31.83 1.36 19.32
C THR A 83 30.94 2.36 18.60
N ASP A 84 30.07 1.89 17.70
CA ASP A 84 29.09 2.72 17.03
C ASP A 84 27.93 3.02 17.99
N LEU A 85 27.71 4.31 18.25
CA LEU A 85 26.68 4.82 19.16
C LEU A 85 25.54 5.52 18.41
N THR A 86 25.45 5.31 17.09
CA THR A 86 24.38 5.82 16.20
C THR A 86 23.31 4.76 15.93
N THR A 87 23.23 3.74 16.78
CA THR A 87 22.32 2.60 16.59
C THR A 87 20.89 2.85 17.06
N ASP A 88 20.65 4.01 17.67
CA ASP A 88 19.31 4.46 18.01
C ASP A 88 18.79 5.25 16.80
N TYR A 89 17.78 4.75 16.10
CA TYR A 89 17.27 5.41 14.89
C TYR A 89 15.75 5.54 14.91
N VAL A 90 15.28 6.52 14.16
CA VAL A 90 13.86 6.80 13.97
C VAL A 90 13.45 6.26 12.61
N TYR A 91 12.56 5.28 12.60
CA TYR A 91 11.89 4.85 11.39
C TYR A 91 10.68 5.72 11.11
N GLN A 92 10.55 6.13 9.86
CA GLN A 92 9.34 6.77 9.36
C GLN A 92 8.46 5.71 8.68
N GLY A 93 7.25 5.53 9.22
CA GLY A 93 6.15 4.83 8.58
C GLY A 93 5.23 5.78 7.82
N ALA A 94 4.17 5.24 7.22
CA ALA A 94 3.22 6.06 6.44
C ALA A 94 2.35 7.00 7.30
N GLN A 95 2.12 6.66 8.57
CA GLN A 95 1.27 7.42 9.50
C GLN A 95 1.88 7.58 10.90
N SER A 96 3.07 7.03 11.16
CA SER A 96 3.76 7.24 12.44
C SER A 96 5.27 7.20 12.28
N THR A 97 5.97 7.75 13.27
CA THR A 97 7.38 7.47 13.50
C THR A 97 7.50 6.50 14.67
N TYR A 98 8.41 5.54 14.56
CA TYR A 98 8.75 4.67 15.67
C TYR A 98 10.26 4.62 15.82
N SER A 99 10.73 4.70 17.06
CA SER A 99 12.15 4.68 17.36
C SER A 99 12.56 3.28 17.78
N GLN A 100 13.73 2.85 17.33
CA GLN A 100 14.39 1.68 17.91
C GLN A 100 15.63 2.15 18.64
N TYR A 101 15.84 1.59 19.82
CA TYR A 101 16.93 1.97 20.72
C TYR A 101 17.71 0.74 21.11
N ALA A 102 19.01 0.91 21.34
CA ALA A 102 19.88 -0.11 21.87
C ALA A 102 20.27 0.18 23.32
N TYR A 103 20.60 -0.88 24.04
CA TYR A 103 21.23 -0.76 25.36
C TYR A 103 22.70 -0.40 25.22
N HIS A 104 23.17 0.51 26.07
CA HIS A 104 24.55 0.97 26.11
C HIS A 104 25.11 0.89 27.53
N SER A 105 26.43 0.75 27.67
CA SER A 105 27.10 0.78 28.97
C SER A 105 28.51 1.38 28.90
N ASP A 106 28.89 2.12 29.94
CA ASP A 106 30.29 2.56 30.18
C ASP A 106 31.05 1.63 31.16
N GLY A 107 30.40 0.54 31.58
CA GLY A 107 30.86 -0.40 32.61
C GLY A 107 30.50 -0.02 34.05
N ARG A 108 29.85 1.13 34.28
CA ARG A 108 29.31 1.55 35.59
C ARG A 108 27.82 1.81 35.55
N TYR A 109 27.26 2.08 34.38
CA TYR A 109 25.84 2.31 34.18
C TYR A 109 25.34 1.57 32.94
N ILE A 110 24.06 1.18 32.95
CA ILE A 110 23.33 0.82 31.74
C ILE A 110 22.47 2.01 31.34
N VAL A 111 22.38 2.26 30.04
CA VAL A 111 21.66 3.40 29.46
C VAL A 111 20.79 2.89 28.32
N TYR A 112 19.58 3.42 28.22
CA TYR A 112 18.63 3.14 27.15
C TYR A 112 17.93 4.44 26.75
N ALA A 113 17.86 4.75 25.45
CA ALA A 113 17.21 5.95 24.90
C ALA A 113 17.59 7.24 25.64
N GLY A 114 18.89 7.47 25.86
CA GLY A 114 19.39 8.65 26.55
C GLY A 114 19.12 8.71 28.07
N LYS A 115 18.68 7.62 28.71
CA LYS A 115 18.40 7.57 30.15
C LYS A 115 19.21 6.52 30.87
N VAL A 116 19.83 6.88 31.99
CA VAL A 116 20.48 5.92 32.89
C VAL A 116 19.41 5.07 33.56
N MET A 117 19.60 3.76 33.54
CA MET A 117 18.66 2.80 34.11
C MET A 117 18.81 2.71 35.62
N TYR A 118 17.67 2.80 36.32
CA TYR A 118 17.58 2.59 37.76
C TYR A 118 16.36 1.71 38.08
N ASN A 119 16.54 0.81 39.04
CA ASN A 119 15.45 0.00 39.56
C ASN A 119 14.69 0.77 40.65
N PRO A 120 13.37 0.53 40.81
CA PRO A 120 12.58 1.16 41.86
C PRO A 120 13.13 0.89 43.28
N PRO A 121 12.95 1.82 44.23
CA PRO A 121 13.34 1.59 45.63
C PRO A 121 12.76 0.30 46.19
N GLY A 122 13.56 -0.45 46.96
CA GLY A 122 13.15 -1.75 47.54
C GLY A 122 13.31 -2.94 46.60
N THR A 123 13.77 -2.74 45.37
CA THR A 123 14.17 -3.83 44.45
C THR A 123 15.70 -3.89 44.30
N PRO A 124 16.28 -5.05 43.91
CA PRO A 124 17.72 -5.16 43.68
C PRO A 124 18.21 -4.11 42.68
N PRO A 125 19.43 -3.54 42.82
CA PRO A 125 19.99 -2.65 41.82
C PRO A 125 20.24 -3.37 40.50
N VAL A 126 20.37 -2.61 39.41
CA VAL A 126 20.77 -3.13 38.08
C VAL A 126 22.16 -3.76 38.20
N ASP A 127 22.27 -5.05 37.88
CA ASP A 127 23.51 -5.81 37.96
C ASP A 127 24.25 -5.78 36.61
N ILE A 128 25.12 -4.79 36.44
CA ILE A 128 25.86 -4.53 35.19
C ILE A 128 26.64 -5.77 34.69
N PRO A 129 27.35 -6.55 35.54
CA PRO A 129 28.14 -7.68 35.03
C PRO A 129 27.32 -8.82 34.44
N SER A 130 26.08 -9.02 34.89
CA SER A 130 25.18 -10.07 34.37
C SER A 130 24.14 -9.56 33.37
N PHE A 131 24.15 -8.26 33.06
CA PHE A 131 23.16 -7.64 32.19
C PHE A 131 23.30 -8.13 30.74
N GLN A 132 22.21 -8.61 30.17
CA GLN A 132 22.13 -9.13 28.82
C GLN A 132 20.93 -8.54 28.08
N ALA A 133 21.15 -8.07 26.86
CA ALA A 133 20.15 -7.41 26.03
C ALA A 133 19.70 -8.29 24.85
N PHE A 134 18.39 -8.30 24.60
CA PHE A 134 17.71 -9.00 23.52
C PHE A 134 16.71 -8.02 22.91
N ASP A 135 17.15 -7.23 21.94
CA ASP A 135 16.38 -6.11 21.38
C ASP A 135 15.99 -5.11 22.49
N SER A 136 14.74 -4.65 22.56
CA SER A 136 14.23 -3.81 23.67
C SER A 136 14.07 -4.55 25.01
N PHE A 137 14.18 -5.88 25.06
CA PHE A 137 14.16 -6.66 26.31
C PHE A 137 15.58 -6.79 26.88
N ALA A 138 15.69 -6.84 28.20
CA ALA A 138 16.93 -7.23 28.84
C ALA A 138 16.68 -7.98 30.15
N ALA A 139 17.69 -8.70 30.62
CA ALA A 139 17.67 -9.35 31.92
C ALA A 139 19.05 -9.23 32.57
N ASP A 140 19.07 -9.07 33.88
CA ASP A 140 20.24 -9.33 34.71
C ASP A 140 19.92 -10.48 35.68
N LYS A 141 20.86 -10.89 36.54
CA LYS A 141 20.67 -12.01 37.47
C LYS A 141 19.52 -11.83 38.48
N ASN A 142 18.96 -10.62 38.60
CA ASN A 142 17.94 -10.26 39.59
C ASN A 142 16.62 -9.79 38.96
N SER A 143 16.67 -9.19 37.76
CA SER A 143 15.56 -8.40 37.21
C SER A 143 15.38 -8.58 35.70
N LEU A 144 14.14 -8.39 35.26
CA LEU A 144 13.73 -8.30 33.87
C LEU A 144 13.47 -6.84 33.49
N TYR A 145 13.72 -6.52 32.22
CA TYR A 145 13.65 -5.17 31.69
C TYR A 145 12.96 -5.13 30.33
N TYR A 146 12.24 -4.04 30.09
CA TYR A 146 11.73 -3.65 28.78
C TYR A 146 11.86 -2.14 28.63
N GLU A 147 12.42 -1.70 27.50
CA GLU A 147 12.68 -0.29 27.19
C GLU A 147 13.37 0.49 28.33
N GLY A 148 14.38 -0.13 28.94
CA GLY A 148 15.13 0.47 30.04
C GLY A 148 14.40 0.53 31.39
N LYS A 149 13.21 -0.05 31.52
CA LYS A 149 12.44 -0.09 32.77
C LYS A 149 12.33 -1.51 33.31
N ARG A 150 12.37 -1.65 34.63
CA ARG A 150 12.18 -2.93 35.32
C ARG A 150 10.73 -3.41 35.17
N THR A 151 10.54 -4.63 34.68
CA THR A 151 9.21 -5.24 34.46
C THR A 151 8.91 -6.37 35.44
N GLY A 152 9.93 -6.97 36.08
CA GLY A 152 9.74 -8.05 37.04
C GLY A 152 11.04 -8.67 37.55
N ASP A 153 10.90 -9.77 38.29
CA ASP A 153 12.01 -10.48 38.91
C ASP A 153 12.58 -11.57 37.97
N ASN A 154 13.91 -11.70 37.98
CA ASN A 154 14.65 -12.79 37.36
C ASN A 154 15.27 -13.69 38.44
N SER A 155 14.44 -14.26 39.31
CA SER A 155 14.92 -15.06 40.44
C SER A 155 15.59 -16.36 39.99
N THR A 156 16.44 -16.92 40.86
CA THR A 156 17.10 -18.22 40.66
C THR A 156 16.12 -19.39 40.54
N GLU A 157 14.90 -19.26 41.05
CA GLU A 157 13.84 -20.26 40.92
C GLU A 157 13.14 -20.21 39.55
N ARG A 158 13.05 -19.02 38.95
CA ARG A 158 12.38 -18.79 37.65
C ARG A 158 13.27 -18.00 36.70
N PRO A 159 14.52 -18.46 36.45
CA PRO A 159 15.47 -17.69 35.66
C PRO A 159 15.03 -17.68 34.19
N VAL A 160 15.33 -16.62 33.46
CA VAL A 160 15.30 -16.63 31.99
C VAL A 160 16.26 -17.68 31.46
N ASN A 161 15.79 -18.57 30.57
CA ASN A 161 16.67 -19.47 29.86
C ASN A 161 17.25 -18.78 28.62
N VAL A 162 18.30 -17.99 28.84
CA VAL A 162 18.99 -17.20 27.82
C VAL A 162 19.38 -18.03 26.60
N ALA A 163 19.84 -19.28 26.81
CA ALA A 163 20.31 -20.13 25.72
C ALA A 163 19.20 -20.54 24.74
N MET A 164 17.94 -20.52 25.17
CA MET A 164 16.78 -20.87 24.34
C MET A 164 15.88 -19.68 24.01
N LEU A 165 16.18 -18.50 24.59
CA LEU A 165 15.41 -17.29 24.41
C LEU A 165 15.50 -16.82 22.96
N ARG A 166 14.34 -16.67 22.32
CA ARG A 166 14.24 -16.25 20.92
C ARG A 166 12.99 -15.44 20.66
N LYS A 167 13.03 -14.56 19.66
CA LYS A 167 11.84 -13.87 19.18
C LYS A 167 10.86 -14.88 18.56
N ILE A 168 9.57 -14.70 18.80
CA ILE A 168 8.56 -15.50 18.10
C ILE A 168 8.46 -14.99 16.67
N ASP A 169 8.83 -15.85 15.72
CA ASP A 169 8.53 -15.65 14.31
C ASP A 169 7.05 -16.00 14.08
N PHE A 170 6.29 -15.07 13.52
CA PHE A 170 4.89 -15.33 13.17
C PHE A 170 4.80 -16.13 11.87
N ASP A 171 3.67 -16.82 11.69
CA ASP A 171 3.30 -17.42 10.41
C ASP A 171 3.37 -16.38 9.29
N SER A 172 3.78 -16.80 8.09
CA SER A 172 3.90 -15.98 6.87
C SER A 172 2.67 -15.11 6.53
N ARG A 173 1.48 -15.49 7.00
CA ARG A 173 0.25 -14.70 6.82
C ARG A 173 0.21 -13.42 7.65
N TRP A 174 0.99 -13.35 8.73
CA TRP A 174 1.05 -12.20 9.63
C TRP A 174 2.26 -11.32 9.32
N ARG A 175 2.12 -10.03 9.59
CA ARG A 175 3.24 -9.09 9.59
C ARG A 175 4.02 -9.23 10.91
N PRO A 176 5.35 -9.00 10.93
CA PRO A 176 6.12 -9.17 12.16
C PRO A 176 5.62 -8.22 13.26
N ASP A 177 5.68 -8.60 14.54
CA ASP A 177 5.32 -7.67 15.62
C ASP A 177 6.39 -6.58 15.79
N TRP A 178 5.98 -5.33 15.59
CA TRP A 178 6.82 -4.14 15.66
C TRP A 178 6.43 -3.21 16.81
N LEU A 179 5.20 -3.31 17.32
CA LEU A 179 4.74 -2.52 18.45
C LEU A 179 4.97 -3.26 19.78
N GLY A 180 4.95 -4.60 19.75
CA GLY A 180 5.32 -5.45 20.87
C GLY A 180 6.61 -6.23 20.63
N LEU A 181 7.28 -6.59 21.73
CA LEU A 181 8.34 -7.59 21.72
C LEU A 181 7.87 -8.85 22.44
N ILE A 182 7.71 -9.93 21.68
CA ILE A 182 7.34 -11.24 22.18
C ILE A 182 8.51 -12.20 22.00
N LEU A 183 9.11 -12.58 23.11
CA LEU A 183 10.15 -13.60 23.19
C LEU A 183 9.59 -14.86 23.85
N ARG A 184 10.23 -15.99 23.57
CA ARG A 184 9.95 -17.25 24.27
C ARG A 184 11.24 -17.99 24.58
N ASP A 185 11.23 -18.71 25.69
CA ASP A 185 12.16 -19.81 25.92
C ASP A 185 11.39 -21.15 25.94
N ASP A 186 11.94 -22.16 26.60
CA ASP A 186 11.32 -23.48 26.77
C ASP A 186 10.23 -23.51 27.85
N ARG A 187 10.16 -22.50 28.73
CA ARG A 187 9.28 -22.47 29.91
C ARG A 187 8.29 -21.32 29.90
N TYR A 188 8.67 -20.17 29.36
CA TYR A 188 7.93 -18.92 29.47
C TYR A 188 7.86 -18.16 28.14
N LEU A 189 6.83 -17.32 28.06
CA LEU A 189 6.79 -16.17 27.16
C LEU A 189 7.26 -14.94 27.91
N TYR A 190 7.85 -14.01 27.19
CA TYR A 190 8.18 -12.68 27.67
C TYR A 190 7.56 -11.69 26.71
N VAL A 191 6.56 -10.97 27.20
CA VAL A 191 5.76 -10.05 26.41
C VAL A 191 6.00 -8.65 26.95
N ASN A 192 6.66 -7.79 26.18
CA ASN A 192 7.15 -6.48 26.64
C ASN A 192 7.89 -6.59 27.99
N GLY A 193 8.70 -7.65 28.12
CA GLY A 193 9.46 -8.00 29.33
C GLY A 193 8.65 -8.54 30.51
N HIS A 194 7.34 -8.69 30.40
CA HIS A 194 6.52 -9.39 31.39
C HIS A 194 6.50 -10.89 31.11
N ARG A 195 6.84 -11.68 32.14
CA ARG A 195 6.83 -13.15 32.06
C ARG A 195 5.38 -13.67 32.07
N LEU A 196 5.04 -14.53 31.10
CA LEU A 196 3.79 -15.29 31.06
C LEU A 196 4.08 -16.79 30.94
N ASP A 197 3.21 -17.59 31.56
CA ASP A 197 3.27 -19.05 31.48
C ASP A 197 2.68 -19.58 30.15
N GLU A 198 2.91 -20.86 29.87
CA GLU A 198 2.34 -21.61 28.74
C GLU A 198 2.75 -21.13 27.33
N PRO A 199 4.07 -21.06 27.03
CA PRO A 199 4.57 -20.57 25.75
C PRO A 199 4.10 -21.33 24.52
N ASP A 200 3.76 -22.61 24.68
CA ASP A 200 3.31 -23.45 23.58
C ASP A 200 1.84 -23.21 23.18
N SER A 201 1.10 -22.43 23.98
CA SER A 201 -0.29 -22.05 23.66
C SER A 201 -0.41 -20.73 22.90
N PHE A 202 0.72 -20.05 22.63
CA PHE A 202 0.73 -18.75 21.97
C PHE A 202 0.21 -18.84 20.53
N THR A 203 -0.74 -17.97 20.18
CA THR A 203 -1.18 -17.79 18.79
C THR A 203 -1.56 -16.35 18.52
N VAL A 204 -1.21 -15.85 17.34
CA VAL A 204 -1.73 -14.59 16.80
C VAL A 204 -3.15 -14.83 16.31
N LEU A 205 -4.09 -13.98 16.76
CA LEU A 205 -5.50 -14.04 16.40
C LEU A 205 -5.82 -13.11 15.23
N ALA A 206 -5.32 -11.88 15.26
CA ALA A 206 -5.61 -10.86 14.27
C ALA A 206 -4.56 -9.74 14.27
N GLN A 207 -4.45 -9.03 13.14
CA GLN A 207 -3.67 -7.81 13.00
C GLN A 207 -4.48 -6.76 12.24
N LYS A 208 -4.30 -5.48 12.58
CA LYS A 208 -4.88 -4.36 11.85
C LYS A 208 -3.86 -3.24 11.67
N SER A 209 -3.65 -2.81 10.42
CA SER A 209 -2.84 -1.62 10.12
C SER A 209 -3.50 -0.38 10.71
N TRP A 210 -2.68 0.55 11.21
CA TRP A 210 -3.14 1.89 11.62
C TRP A 210 -3.72 2.65 10.41
N ASP A 211 -3.30 2.32 9.19
CA ASP A 211 -3.88 2.89 7.99
C ASP A 211 -5.27 2.31 7.70
N GLN A 212 -6.28 3.18 7.73
CA GLN A 212 -7.69 2.83 7.49
C GLN A 212 -8.16 3.11 6.06
N ARG A 213 -7.28 3.53 5.12
CA ARG A 213 -7.67 3.93 3.75
C ARG A 213 -7.95 2.75 2.81
N GLY A 214 -7.66 1.53 3.26
CA GLY A 214 -7.88 0.30 2.52
C GLY A 214 -6.72 -0.09 1.61
N LYS A 215 -6.59 -1.41 1.37
CA LYS A 215 -5.42 -2.00 0.68
C LYS A 215 -5.24 -1.58 -0.80
N PHE A 216 -6.19 -0.89 -1.40
CA PHE A 216 -6.11 -0.39 -2.78
C PHE A 216 -6.03 1.13 -2.88
N SER A 217 -5.88 1.84 -1.77
CA SER A 217 -5.64 3.29 -1.78
C SER A 217 -4.33 3.62 -2.51
N ALA A 218 -4.34 4.74 -3.22
CA ALA A 218 -3.22 5.28 -3.97
C ALA A 218 -2.35 6.24 -3.13
N ALA A 219 -2.81 6.62 -1.93
CA ALA A 219 -2.20 7.64 -1.08
C ALA A 219 -1.01 7.14 -0.24
N PHE A 220 -0.36 6.06 -0.67
CA PHE A 220 0.83 5.49 -0.02
C PHE A 220 2.11 6.07 -0.62
N ASN A 221 3.01 6.51 0.27
CA ASN A 221 4.34 6.94 -0.11
C ASN A 221 5.25 5.70 -0.22
N PRO A 222 5.64 5.24 -1.43
CA PRO A 222 6.57 4.12 -1.57
C PRO A 222 7.97 4.42 -1.04
N CYS A 223 8.28 5.70 -0.78
CA CYS A 223 9.59 6.15 -0.36
C CYS A 223 9.76 6.26 1.16
N VAL A 224 8.83 5.73 1.98
CA VAL A 224 9.11 5.53 3.41
C VAL A 224 9.59 4.11 3.64
N ALA A 225 10.44 3.89 4.64
CA ALA A 225 10.97 2.56 4.95
C ALA A 225 9.84 1.53 5.18
N MET A 226 8.73 1.99 5.77
CA MET A 226 7.61 1.15 6.16
C MET A 226 6.24 1.72 5.71
N PRO A 227 5.86 1.55 4.44
CA PRO A 227 4.68 2.22 3.89
C PRO A 227 3.34 1.68 4.40
N PHE A 228 3.29 0.51 5.04
CA PHE A 228 2.04 -0.16 5.42
C PHE A 228 1.84 -0.34 6.94
N GLY A 229 2.84 0.10 7.72
CA GLY A 229 2.82 0.02 9.18
C GLY A 229 2.70 1.39 9.86
N PRO A 230 2.54 1.40 11.19
CA PRO A 230 2.49 0.23 12.08
C PRO A 230 1.13 -0.50 12.06
N TRP A 231 1.06 -1.67 12.70
CA TRP A 231 -0.15 -2.47 12.88
C TRP A 231 -0.26 -2.95 14.31
N ASP A 232 -1.48 -2.97 14.83
CA ASP A 232 -1.76 -3.61 16.10
C ASP A 232 -1.78 -5.14 15.92
N THR A 233 -1.32 -5.87 16.93
CA THR A 233 -1.30 -7.35 16.97
C THR A 233 -2.07 -7.86 18.17
N LEU A 234 -3.20 -8.55 17.91
CA LEU A 234 -3.95 -9.28 18.90
C LEU A 234 -3.51 -10.75 18.92
N ALA A 235 -3.03 -11.21 20.07
CA ALA A 235 -2.61 -12.58 20.31
C ALA A 235 -3.27 -13.16 21.56
N ARG A 236 -3.17 -14.47 21.74
CA ARG A 236 -3.60 -15.15 22.95
C ARG A 236 -2.63 -16.24 23.37
N THR A 237 -2.67 -16.57 24.65
CA THR A 237 -2.32 -17.88 25.20
C THR A 237 -3.61 -18.62 25.54
N ARG A 238 -3.50 -19.77 26.21
CA ARG A 238 -4.67 -20.44 26.80
C ARG A 238 -5.38 -19.55 27.82
N THR A 239 -4.64 -18.74 28.57
CA THR A 239 -5.14 -18.03 29.77
C THR A 239 -5.15 -16.51 29.66
N ARG A 240 -4.55 -15.94 28.61
CA ARG A 240 -4.43 -14.48 28.41
C ARG A 240 -4.74 -14.08 26.97
N LEU A 241 -5.29 -12.89 26.82
CA LEU A 241 -5.27 -12.12 25.57
C LEU A 241 -4.21 -11.02 25.69
N ILE A 242 -3.60 -10.67 24.57
CA ILE A 242 -2.48 -9.74 24.49
C ILE A 242 -2.72 -8.84 23.28
N ILE A 243 -2.63 -7.52 23.45
CA ILE A 243 -2.65 -6.53 22.36
C ILE A 243 -1.36 -5.73 22.41
N ASP A 244 -0.58 -5.71 21.33
CA ASP A 244 0.69 -4.95 21.22
C ASP A 244 1.68 -5.23 22.35
N GLY A 245 1.68 -6.47 22.80
CA GLY A 245 2.50 -6.94 23.91
C GLY A 245 1.95 -6.64 25.32
N GLU A 246 0.79 -6.00 25.43
CA GLU A 246 0.14 -5.70 26.70
C GLU A 246 -0.97 -6.73 27.03
N PRO A 247 -0.96 -7.35 28.23
CA PRO A 247 -2.01 -8.27 28.64
C PRO A 247 -3.36 -7.58 28.80
N LEU A 248 -4.39 -8.11 28.15
CA LEU A 248 -5.77 -7.71 28.33
C LEU A 248 -6.42 -8.46 29.49
N LYS A 249 -7.14 -7.71 30.34
CA LYS A 249 -8.02 -8.29 31.36
C LYS A 249 -9.33 -8.75 30.72
N ALA A 250 -9.24 -9.84 29.96
CA ALA A 250 -10.35 -10.44 29.23
C ALA A 250 -10.33 -11.96 29.39
N ASP A 251 -11.49 -12.60 29.34
CA ASP A 251 -11.60 -14.06 29.25
C ASP A 251 -11.30 -14.54 27.82
N PRO A 252 -10.23 -15.32 27.59
CA PRO A 252 -9.82 -15.71 26.24
C PRO A 252 -10.81 -16.60 25.49
N ASP A 253 -11.67 -17.32 26.21
CA ASP A 253 -12.56 -18.33 25.64
C ASP A 253 -13.91 -17.75 25.19
N THR A 254 -14.29 -16.60 25.74
CA THR A 254 -15.54 -15.89 25.41
C THR A 254 -15.31 -14.54 24.74
N PHE A 255 -14.06 -14.20 24.45
CA PHE A 255 -13.69 -12.92 23.85
C PHE A 255 -14.22 -12.75 22.43
N SER A 256 -14.74 -11.55 22.15
CA SER A 256 -15.17 -11.10 20.83
C SER A 256 -14.89 -9.61 20.67
N ILE A 257 -14.39 -9.21 19.50
CA ILE A 257 -14.17 -7.81 19.16
C ILE A 257 -15.53 -7.16 18.87
N VAL A 258 -15.74 -5.97 19.42
CA VAL A 258 -16.93 -5.14 19.13
C VAL A 258 -16.52 -3.95 18.26
N ARG A 259 -15.40 -3.29 18.57
CA ARG A 259 -14.83 -2.22 17.75
C ARG A 259 -13.32 -2.16 17.96
N TRP A 260 -12.54 -2.09 16.90
CA TRP A 260 -11.10 -1.92 16.97
C TRP A 260 -10.64 -0.81 16.04
N MET A 261 -10.32 0.34 16.65
CA MET A 261 -9.62 1.48 16.04
C MET A 261 -8.12 1.28 16.29
N PRO A 262 -7.36 0.80 15.29
CA PRO A 262 -5.98 0.41 15.52
C PRO A 262 -5.12 1.60 15.95
N GLY A 263 -4.23 1.39 16.92
CA GLY A 263 -3.42 2.43 17.54
C GLY A 263 -4.14 3.33 18.54
N SER A 264 -5.47 3.21 18.69
CA SER A 264 -6.29 4.15 19.47
C SER A 264 -7.19 3.48 20.50
N LEU A 265 -8.03 2.53 20.08
CA LEU A 265 -9.08 1.96 20.94
C LEU A 265 -9.46 0.52 20.55
N LEU A 266 -9.59 -0.33 21.56
CA LEU A 266 -10.20 -1.66 21.44
C LEU A 266 -11.39 -1.80 22.39
N THR A 267 -12.59 -1.94 21.84
CA THR A 267 -13.80 -2.32 22.56
C THR A 267 -14.11 -3.80 22.26
N PHE A 268 -14.32 -4.59 23.31
CA PHE A 268 -14.53 -6.02 23.21
C PHE A 268 -15.58 -6.51 24.21
N ARG A 269 -16.11 -7.70 23.99
CA ARG A 269 -17.03 -8.37 24.90
C ARG A 269 -16.47 -9.72 25.32
N ASP A 270 -16.63 -10.05 26.59
CA ASP A 270 -16.38 -11.37 27.15
C ASP A 270 -17.52 -11.78 28.11
N LYS A 271 -17.37 -12.91 28.81
CA LYS A 271 -18.35 -13.36 29.81
C LYS A 271 -18.64 -12.36 30.94
N ASN A 272 -17.74 -11.40 31.16
CA ASN A 272 -17.86 -10.36 32.18
C ASN A 272 -18.51 -9.07 31.65
N GLY A 273 -18.89 -9.03 30.37
CA GLY A 273 -19.62 -7.92 29.76
C GLY A 273 -18.83 -7.20 28.67
N LEU A 274 -19.21 -5.95 28.41
CA LEU A 274 -18.55 -5.07 27.44
C LEU A 274 -17.42 -4.29 28.12
N HIS A 275 -16.26 -4.26 27.48
CA HIS A 275 -15.07 -3.57 27.94
C HIS A 275 -14.57 -2.61 26.88
N ARG A 276 -14.01 -1.49 27.33
CA ARG A 276 -13.42 -0.44 26.50
C ARG A 276 -11.98 -0.21 26.96
N TYR A 277 -11.02 -0.46 26.08
CA TYR A 277 -9.59 -0.36 26.36
C TYR A 277 -8.94 0.65 25.41
N VAL A 278 -8.46 1.76 25.96
CA VAL A 278 -7.76 2.82 25.19
C VAL A 278 -6.30 2.41 25.05
N LEU A 279 -5.85 2.24 23.80
CA LEU A 279 -4.47 1.89 23.46
C LEU A 279 -3.56 3.12 23.60
N ASN A 280 -4.00 4.24 23.03
CA ASN A 280 -3.30 5.51 23.12
C ASN A 280 -4.29 6.68 23.14
N GLN A 281 -4.26 7.48 24.20
CA GLN A 281 -5.18 8.60 24.39
C GLN A 281 -4.96 9.70 23.34
N GLY A 282 -3.72 10.01 22.98
CA GLY A 282 -3.40 11.05 21.99
C GLY A 282 -3.84 10.65 20.58
N ASN A 283 -3.66 9.37 20.20
CA ASN A 283 -4.16 8.86 18.92
C ASN A 283 -5.69 8.85 18.89
N LEU A 284 -6.34 8.46 19.99
CA LEU A 284 -7.81 8.50 20.08
C LEU A 284 -8.36 9.92 19.93
N GLU A 285 -7.77 10.89 20.63
CA GLU A 285 -8.13 12.31 20.50
C GLU A 285 -7.85 12.84 19.10
N TRP A 286 -6.75 12.40 18.48
CA TRP A 286 -6.45 12.73 17.10
C TRP A 286 -7.54 12.17 16.20
N ASP A 287 -7.84 10.87 16.23
CA ASP A 287 -8.86 10.16 15.43
C ASP A 287 -10.27 10.75 15.58
N GLU A 288 -10.64 11.24 16.77
CA GLU A 288 -11.97 11.82 17.02
C GLU A 288 -12.12 13.25 16.49
N ASP A 289 -11.01 13.99 16.30
CA ASP A 289 -10.99 15.37 15.81
C ASP A 289 -11.12 15.45 14.28
N THR A 290 -12.35 15.36 13.78
CA THR A 290 -12.68 15.31 12.34
C THR A 290 -12.11 16.47 11.48
N HIS A 291 -11.57 17.53 12.09
CA HIS A 291 -10.89 18.62 11.38
C HIS A 291 -9.45 18.27 10.98
N LYS A 292 -8.84 17.28 11.63
CA LYS A 292 -7.45 16.85 11.38
C LYS A 292 -7.34 15.75 10.34
N HIS A 293 -8.43 15.03 10.04
CA HIS A 293 -8.44 13.95 9.03
C HIS A 293 -9.15 14.38 7.76
N CYS A 294 -8.52 14.08 6.64
CA CYS A 294 -9.09 14.32 5.32
C CYS A 294 -9.35 13.02 4.53
N ASN A 295 -9.43 11.89 5.24
CA ASN A 295 -9.67 10.58 4.63
C ASN A 295 -11.05 10.53 3.98
N ALA A 296 -11.17 9.67 2.96
CA ALA A 296 -12.42 9.43 2.26
C ALA A 296 -13.52 8.91 3.19
N PHE A 297 -13.15 7.95 4.04
CA PHE A 297 -13.99 7.40 5.09
C PHE A 297 -13.23 7.45 6.42
N ASN A 298 -13.90 7.86 7.50
CA ASN A 298 -13.36 7.81 8.85
C ASN A 298 -14.25 6.92 9.72
N LEU A 299 -13.62 5.96 10.39
CA LEU A 299 -14.29 4.93 11.17
C LEU A 299 -14.07 5.24 12.64
N LEU A 300 -14.98 6.02 13.23
CA LEU A 300 -14.91 6.36 14.65
C LEU A 300 -15.40 5.20 15.53
N GLU A 301 -15.43 5.38 16.84
CA GLU A 301 -15.87 4.34 17.78
C GLU A 301 -17.31 3.87 17.48
N LYS A 302 -18.20 4.80 17.11
CA LYS A 302 -19.64 4.56 16.95
C LYS A 302 -20.23 5.01 15.62
N ARG A 303 -19.44 5.68 14.78
CA ARG A 303 -19.93 6.36 13.57
C ARG A 303 -19.00 6.10 12.39
N VAL A 304 -19.60 5.99 11.22
CA VAL A 304 -18.88 6.02 9.95
C VAL A 304 -19.12 7.38 9.32
N LEU A 305 -18.04 8.11 9.05
CA LEU A 305 -18.08 9.39 8.37
C LEU A 305 -17.50 9.25 6.97
N TRP A 306 -17.95 10.09 6.04
CA TRP A 306 -17.42 10.20 4.69
C TRP A 306 -17.11 11.65 4.32
N ARG A 307 -16.16 11.86 3.42
CA ARG A 307 -15.75 13.20 2.97
C ARG A 307 -16.77 13.75 1.97
N LYS A 308 -17.59 14.69 2.43
CA LYS A 308 -18.68 15.32 1.67
C LYS A 308 -18.24 16.54 0.86
N GLY A 309 -17.24 17.29 1.30
CA GLY A 309 -16.92 18.58 0.69
C GLY A 309 -15.41 18.91 0.66
N PRO A 310 -15.04 20.04 0.04
CA PRO A 310 -13.68 20.57 0.11
C PRO A 310 -13.30 20.89 1.56
N ASN A 311 -12.00 20.96 1.86
CA ASN A 311 -11.47 21.23 3.21
C ASN A 311 -11.89 20.21 4.28
N CYS A 312 -11.88 18.92 3.93
CA CYS A 312 -12.14 17.83 4.87
C CYS A 312 -13.52 17.85 5.53
N GLN A 313 -14.52 18.52 4.94
CA GLN A 313 -15.88 18.48 5.46
C GLN A 313 -16.41 17.04 5.46
N GLN A 314 -16.86 16.56 6.62
CA GLN A 314 -17.34 15.20 6.81
C GLN A 314 -18.85 15.16 7.05
N ALA A 315 -19.48 14.07 6.66
CA ALA A 315 -20.87 13.76 6.97
C ALA A 315 -21.00 12.31 7.45
N GLU A 316 -21.94 12.05 8.35
CA GLU A 316 -22.20 10.71 8.86
C GLU A 316 -23.00 9.85 7.87
N ILE A 317 -22.66 8.56 7.79
CA ILE A 317 -23.50 7.54 7.16
C ILE A 317 -24.27 6.83 8.29
N PRO A 318 -25.60 7.06 8.41
CA PRO A 318 -26.35 6.60 9.58
C PRO A 318 -26.54 5.08 9.60
N GLY A 319 -26.51 4.49 10.80
CA GLY A 319 -26.91 3.11 11.04
C GLY A 319 -25.90 2.04 10.61
N LEU A 320 -24.65 2.43 10.32
CA LEU A 320 -23.58 1.50 10.00
C LEU A 320 -22.79 1.11 11.26
N ASP A 321 -22.46 -0.17 11.38
CA ASP A 321 -21.46 -0.65 12.32
C ASP A 321 -20.05 -0.33 11.77
N PRO A 322 -19.27 0.56 12.41
CA PRO A 322 -17.94 0.90 11.94
C PRO A 322 -16.98 -0.28 11.89
N GLU A 323 -17.19 -1.34 12.70
CA GLU A 323 -16.31 -2.51 12.69
C GLU A 323 -16.51 -3.40 11.45
N GLN A 324 -17.71 -3.37 10.86
CA GLN A 324 -18.07 -4.13 9.65
C GLN A 324 -17.96 -3.27 8.37
N PHE A 325 -17.56 -2.00 8.50
CA PHE A 325 -17.34 -1.11 7.36
C PHE A 325 -15.88 -1.21 6.92
N HIS A 326 -15.64 -1.51 5.65
CA HIS A 326 -14.31 -1.81 5.14
C HIS A 326 -13.94 -0.87 4.00
N PRO A 327 -13.17 0.20 4.25
CA PRO A 327 -12.54 0.97 3.19
C PRO A 327 -11.67 0.07 2.31
N LEU A 328 -11.84 0.22 1.01
CA LEU A 328 -11.12 -0.55 0.00
C LEU A 328 -10.09 0.32 -0.71
N SER A 329 -10.44 1.59 -0.97
CA SER A 329 -9.60 2.60 -1.62
C SER A 329 -9.94 4.02 -1.11
N ASP A 330 -9.30 5.03 -1.69
CA ASP A 330 -9.55 6.46 -1.40
C ASP A 330 -10.96 6.96 -1.81
N ALA A 331 -11.83 6.09 -2.30
CA ALA A 331 -13.19 6.47 -2.69
C ALA A 331 -14.22 5.34 -2.53
N VAL A 332 -13.79 4.09 -2.31
CA VAL A 332 -14.71 2.95 -2.25
C VAL A 332 -14.56 2.24 -0.91
N ALA A 333 -15.68 1.92 -0.29
CA ALA A 333 -15.77 1.07 0.89
C ALA A 333 -16.89 0.04 0.72
N GLN A 334 -16.81 -1.06 1.46
CA GLN A 334 -17.83 -2.11 1.49
C GLN A 334 -18.45 -2.23 2.89
N TYR A 335 -19.75 -2.42 2.94
CA TYR A 335 -20.47 -2.88 4.13
C TYR A 335 -21.54 -3.87 3.69
N GLN A 336 -21.40 -5.12 4.13
CA GLN A 336 -22.27 -6.22 3.71
C GLN A 336 -22.30 -6.32 2.17
N ASP A 337 -23.50 -6.32 1.58
CA ASP A 337 -23.77 -6.39 0.16
C ASP A 337 -23.76 -5.03 -0.55
N LYS A 338 -23.22 -3.97 0.07
CA LYS A 338 -23.22 -2.62 -0.49
C LYS A 338 -21.82 -2.05 -0.61
N LEU A 339 -21.59 -1.36 -1.72
CA LEU A 339 -20.43 -0.53 -1.97
C LEU A 339 -20.81 0.95 -1.82
N TYR A 340 -20.07 1.64 -0.99
CA TYR A 340 -20.15 3.07 -0.74
C TYR A 340 -19.08 3.74 -1.57
N VAL A 341 -19.48 4.57 -2.53
CA VAL A 341 -18.60 5.15 -3.54
C VAL A 341 -18.68 6.67 -3.47
N ILE A 342 -17.54 7.31 -3.23
CA ILE A 342 -17.43 8.76 -3.31
C ILE A 342 -17.09 9.12 -4.75
N THR A 343 -18.05 9.72 -5.45
CA THR A 343 -17.89 10.25 -6.80
C THR A 343 -17.82 11.78 -6.76
N LYS A 344 -17.46 12.39 -7.89
CA LYS A 344 -17.50 13.85 -8.05
C LYS A 344 -18.64 14.27 -8.95
N THR A 345 -19.29 15.38 -8.62
CA THR A 345 -20.26 16.05 -9.50
C THR A 345 -19.54 16.87 -10.58
N ASP A 346 -20.28 17.36 -11.57
CA ASP A 346 -19.75 18.27 -12.61
C ASP A 346 -19.15 19.57 -12.02
N SER A 347 -19.59 19.94 -10.82
CA SER A 347 -19.07 21.08 -10.04
C SER A 347 -17.87 20.72 -9.14
N ASP A 348 -17.28 19.52 -9.31
CA ASP A 348 -16.18 18.97 -8.50
C ASP A 348 -16.52 18.73 -7.02
N GLU A 349 -17.80 18.68 -6.65
CA GLU A 349 -18.24 18.36 -5.29
C GLU A 349 -18.34 16.86 -5.06
N ASN A 350 -18.01 16.40 -3.84
CA ASN A 350 -18.12 14.98 -3.51
C ASN A 350 -19.59 14.56 -3.32
N LYS A 351 -19.95 13.42 -3.90
CA LYS A 351 -21.25 12.77 -3.75
C LYS A 351 -21.04 11.33 -3.30
N LEU A 352 -21.87 10.86 -2.36
CA LEU A 352 -21.88 9.47 -1.94
C LEU A 352 -22.94 8.70 -2.74
N GLU A 353 -22.50 7.66 -3.45
CA GLU A 353 -23.34 6.71 -4.16
C GLU A 353 -23.27 5.35 -3.48
N ILE A 354 -24.39 4.62 -3.52
CA ILE A 354 -24.49 3.28 -2.92
C ILE A 354 -24.85 2.31 -4.03
N VAL A 355 -23.99 1.31 -4.23
CA VAL A 355 -24.18 0.25 -5.22
C VAL A 355 -24.43 -1.06 -4.49
N THR A 356 -25.55 -1.72 -4.77
CA THR A 356 -25.86 -3.05 -4.23
C THR A 356 -25.17 -4.12 -5.07
N LEU A 357 -24.50 -5.05 -4.41
CA LEU A 357 -23.89 -6.22 -5.04
C LEU A 357 -24.98 -7.19 -5.50
N ASP A 358 -24.86 -7.70 -6.72
CA ASP A 358 -25.78 -8.71 -7.25
C ASP A 358 -25.57 -10.11 -6.61
N ASN A 359 -24.47 -10.25 -5.86
CA ASN A 359 -24.15 -11.36 -5.00
C ASN A 359 -23.90 -10.83 -3.57
N PRO A 360 -24.82 -11.04 -2.61
CA PRO A 360 -24.67 -10.51 -1.26
C PRO A 360 -23.51 -11.14 -0.47
N ASN A 361 -22.99 -12.29 -0.92
CA ASN A 361 -21.85 -12.97 -0.30
C ASN A 361 -20.51 -12.60 -0.95
N LEU A 362 -20.49 -11.67 -1.91
CA LEU A 362 -19.25 -11.25 -2.56
C LEU A 362 -18.47 -10.28 -1.67
N THR A 363 -17.25 -10.66 -1.31
CA THR A 363 -16.27 -9.75 -0.72
C THR A 363 -15.43 -9.12 -1.82
N ILE A 364 -15.29 -7.79 -1.81
CA ILE A 364 -14.42 -7.08 -2.73
C ILE A 364 -13.00 -7.09 -2.17
N ASP A 365 -12.15 -7.96 -2.73
CA ASP A 365 -10.78 -8.17 -2.27
C ASP A 365 -9.73 -8.09 -3.38
N LYS A 366 -10.16 -7.77 -4.60
CA LYS A 366 -9.34 -7.59 -5.81
C LYS A 366 -9.66 -6.26 -6.48
N ARG A 367 -8.85 -5.87 -7.47
CA ARG A 367 -9.20 -4.76 -8.36
C ARG A 367 -10.24 -5.13 -9.41
N PHE A 368 -10.37 -6.41 -9.76
CA PHE A 368 -11.45 -6.94 -10.59
C PHE A 368 -12.15 -8.07 -9.83
N ASN A 369 -13.43 -7.85 -9.50
CA ASN A 369 -14.27 -8.81 -8.78
C ASN A 369 -15.47 -9.19 -9.66
N ALA A 370 -15.92 -10.43 -9.52
CA ALA A 370 -17.03 -10.98 -10.30
C ALA A 370 -18.22 -11.26 -9.39
N GLY A 371 -19.34 -10.62 -9.71
CA GLY A 371 -20.66 -10.92 -9.19
C GLY A 371 -21.34 -12.06 -9.94
N ARG A 372 -22.67 -12.09 -9.91
CA ARG A 372 -23.47 -13.05 -10.70
C ARG A 372 -23.47 -12.70 -12.18
N ASN A 373 -23.84 -11.45 -12.46
CA ASN A 373 -23.98 -10.85 -13.80
C ASN A 373 -23.28 -9.49 -13.89
N HIS A 374 -22.53 -9.08 -12.86
CA HIS A 374 -21.81 -7.81 -12.86
C HIS A 374 -20.33 -8.01 -12.57
N GLY A 375 -19.48 -7.19 -13.20
CA GLY A 375 -18.10 -7.00 -12.80
C GLY A 375 -17.93 -5.71 -12.02
N TYR A 376 -17.17 -5.78 -10.92
CA TYR A 376 -16.87 -4.65 -10.04
C TYR A 376 -15.38 -4.34 -10.11
N LEU A 377 -15.04 -3.16 -10.62
CA LEU A 377 -13.68 -2.73 -10.91
C LEU A 377 -13.28 -1.57 -9.99
N LEU A 378 -12.27 -1.78 -9.16
CA LEU A 378 -11.64 -0.70 -8.40
C LEU A 378 -10.66 0.02 -9.32
N THR A 379 -11.08 1.18 -9.83
CA THR A 379 -10.29 1.96 -10.78
C THR A 379 -9.21 2.76 -10.05
N ARG A 380 -8.21 3.20 -10.81
CA ARG A 380 -7.12 4.06 -10.37
C ARG A 380 -6.95 5.19 -11.38
N HIS A 381 -6.67 6.41 -10.89
CA HIS A 381 -6.39 7.56 -11.74
C HIS A 381 -5.06 8.22 -11.35
N GLY A 382 -3.94 7.52 -11.57
CA GLY A 382 -2.62 8.02 -11.20
C GLY A 382 -2.50 8.29 -9.69
N TYR A 383 -2.28 9.55 -9.32
CA TYR A 383 -2.27 10.05 -7.93
C TYR A 383 -3.64 10.56 -7.43
N GLN A 384 -4.67 10.54 -8.27
CA GLN A 384 -6.02 10.90 -7.86
C GLN A 384 -6.75 9.71 -7.24
N PRO A 385 -7.76 9.96 -6.37
CA PRO A 385 -8.61 8.90 -5.84
C PRO A 385 -9.14 8.04 -6.98
N GLY A 386 -8.96 6.73 -6.84
CA GLY A 386 -9.63 5.75 -7.68
C GLY A 386 -11.15 5.83 -7.56
N GLY A 387 -11.87 4.97 -8.26
CA GLY A 387 -13.32 4.90 -8.18
C GLY A 387 -13.83 3.46 -8.29
N LEU A 388 -15.13 3.34 -8.54
CA LEU A 388 -15.77 2.08 -8.86
C LEU A 388 -16.33 2.17 -10.29
N GLN A 389 -15.93 1.25 -11.15
CA GLN A 389 -16.64 0.99 -12.39
C GLN A 389 -17.40 -0.33 -12.26
N VAL A 390 -18.68 -0.32 -12.62
CA VAL A 390 -19.54 -1.50 -12.65
C VAL A 390 -19.99 -1.73 -14.08
N PHE A 391 -20.00 -2.98 -14.52
CA PHE A 391 -20.53 -3.35 -15.83
C PHE A 391 -21.34 -4.65 -15.77
N GLU A 392 -22.33 -4.77 -16.64
CA GLU A 392 -23.09 -6.01 -16.83
C GLU A 392 -22.34 -6.98 -17.76
N SER A 393 -22.23 -8.24 -17.35
CA SER A 393 -21.75 -9.34 -18.17
C SER A 393 -22.90 -10.06 -18.89
N THR A 394 -22.57 -10.77 -19.97
CA THR A 394 -23.58 -11.53 -20.75
C THR A 394 -23.95 -12.84 -20.06
N GLY A 395 -23.03 -13.38 -19.26
CA GLY A 395 -23.24 -14.57 -18.44
C GLY A 395 -22.42 -14.48 -17.16
N THR A 396 -22.25 -15.61 -16.47
CA THR A 396 -21.46 -15.66 -15.24
C THR A 396 -20.01 -15.30 -15.51
N LEU A 397 -19.51 -14.27 -14.82
CA LEU A 397 -18.11 -13.88 -14.90
C LEU A 397 -17.22 -14.85 -14.14
N ILE A 398 -16.17 -15.30 -14.80
CA ILE A 398 -15.15 -16.17 -14.25
C ILE A 398 -13.83 -15.41 -14.30
N LEU A 399 -13.31 -15.04 -13.12
CA LEU A 399 -11.99 -14.46 -12.98
C LEU A 399 -10.93 -15.48 -13.37
N MET A 400 -9.92 -15.05 -14.13
CA MET A 400 -8.81 -15.93 -14.51
C MET A 400 -7.66 -15.88 -13.51
N ASP A 401 -7.65 -14.87 -12.62
CA ASP A 401 -6.82 -14.84 -11.39
C ASP A 401 -7.72 -14.98 -10.16
N TYR A 402 -7.56 -16.10 -9.46
CA TYR A 402 -8.31 -16.36 -8.23
C TYR A 402 -7.60 -15.84 -6.98
N ARG A 403 -6.31 -15.49 -7.08
CA ARG A 403 -5.49 -15.12 -5.94
C ARG A 403 -5.86 -13.73 -5.43
N VAL A 404 -6.00 -13.63 -4.12
CA VAL A 404 -6.15 -12.33 -3.45
C VAL A 404 -4.74 -11.75 -3.31
N PRO A 405 -4.48 -10.53 -3.83
CA PRO A 405 -3.19 -9.90 -3.64
C PRO A 405 -2.96 -9.63 -2.15
N ASP A 406 -1.72 -9.81 -1.70
CA ASP A 406 -1.34 -9.30 -0.38
C ASP A 406 -1.31 -7.76 -0.39
N GLU A 407 -1.18 -7.15 0.78
CA GLU A 407 -1.16 -5.70 0.92
C GLU A 407 -0.08 -5.03 0.05
N LYS A 408 1.14 -5.58 0.04
CA LYS A 408 2.26 -5.01 -0.75
C LYS A 408 1.94 -5.02 -2.24
N GLU A 409 1.37 -6.11 -2.73
CA GLU A 409 1.00 -6.27 -4.13
C GLU A 409 -0.23 -5.44 -4.52
N ALA A 410 -1.17 -5.23 -3.59
CA ALA A 410 -2.37 -4.41 -3.80
C ALA A 410 -2.03 -2.91 -3.92
N HIS A 411 -0.99 -2.46 -3.21
CA HIS A 411 -0.50 -1.08 -3.16
C HIS A 411 0.55 -0.72 -4.20
N LEU A 412 0.88 -1.61 -5.14
CA LEU A 412 1.83 -1.31 -6.20
C LEU A 412 1.38 -0.07 -7.01
N ASN A 413 1.95 1.07 -6.62
CA ASN A 413 1.74 2.36 -7.25
C ASN A 413 2.66 2.54 -8.46
N ASP A 414 3.71 1.73 -8.57
CA ASP A 414 4.73 1.84 -9.59
C ASP A 414 4.20 1.31 -10.93
N ASN A 415 3.62 2.25 -11.67
CA ASN A 415 3.15 2.16 -13.04
C ASN A 415 1.73 1.58 -13.25
N PRO A 416 0.73 2.41 -13.62
CA PRO A 416 -0.64 1.95 -13.93
C PRO A 416 -0.73 1.05 -15.18
N TYR A 417 0.37 0.80 -15.90
CA TYR A 417 0.34 0.13 -17.21
C TYR A 417 0.89 -1.30 -17.24
N LEU A 418 1.24 -1.91 -16.10
CA LEU A 418 1.97 -3.20 -16.09
C LEU A 418 1.18 -4.40 -15.56
N ARG A 419 0.03 -4.17 -14.91
CA ARG A 419 -0.79 -5.26 -14.37
C ARG A 419 -2.16 -5.30 -15.01
N ASN A 420 -2.45 -6.41 -15.68
CA ASN A 420 -3.75 -6.70 -16.23
C ASN A 420 -4.49 -7.72 -15.35
N TRP A 421 -5.78 -7.49 -15.12
CA TRP A 421 -6.71 -8.44 -14.55
C TRP A 421 -7.61 -9.00 -15.63
N PHE A 422 -7.87 -10.30 -15.57
CA PHE A 422 -8.53 -11.03 -16.65
C PHE A 422 -9.78 -11.72 -16.13
N ALA A 423 -10.85 -11.66 -16.93
CA ALA A 423 -12.04 -12.43 -16.71
C ALA A 423 -12.63 -12.90 -18.04
N ARG A 424 -13.59 -13.81 -17.99
CA ARG A 424 -14.39 -14.21 -19.14
C ARG A 424 -15.82 -14.48 -18.72
N ASP A 425 -16.75 -14.38 -19.66
CA ASP A 425 -18.09 -14.95 -19.54
C ASP A 425 -18.33 -15.96 -20.67
N ASP A 426 -19.59 -16.22 -21.04
CA ASP A 426 -19.93 -17.18 -22.10
C ASP A 426 -19.61 -16.68 -23.52
N ARG A 427 -19.37 -15.38 -23.70
CA ARG A 427 -19.23 -14.75 -25.03
C ARG A 427 -17.98 -13.88 -25.18
N TYR A 428 -17.46 -13.36 -24.08
CA TYR A 428 -16.44 -12.33 -24.05
C TYR A 428 -15.27 -12.69 -23.15
N VAL A 429 -14.11 -12.14 -23.50
CA VAL A 429 -12.95 -12.01 -22.62
C VAL A 429 -12.81 -10.56 -22.22
N TYR A 430 -12.45 -10.35 -20.96
CA TYR A 430 -12.29 -9.06 -20.33
C TYR A 430 -10.85 -8.89 -19.87
N VAL A 431 -10.29 -7.72 -20.12
CA VAL A 431 -8.98 -7.29 -19.65
C VAL A 431 -9.16 -5.95 -18.95
N PHE A 432 -8.62 -5.79 -17.74
CA PHE A 432 -8.66 -4.54 -17.00
C PHE A 432 -7.24 -4.16 -16.63
N ASP A 433 -6.77 -2.95 -16.93
CA ASP A 433 -5.43 -2.49 -16.55
C ASP A 433 -5.40 -1.67 -15.25
N GLY A 434 -6.56 -1.50 -14.60
CA GLY A 434 -6.70 -0.66 -13.41
C GLY A 434 -7.31 0.71 -13.72
N THR A 435 -7.34 1.11 -14.98
CA THR A 435 -7.93 2.38 -15.45
C THR A 435 -9.07 2.15 -16.43
N GLN A 436 -8.89 1.20 -17.35
CA GLN A 436 -9.77 0.91 -18.47
C GLN A 436 -10.06 -0.60 -18.52
N LEU A 437 -11.31 -0.95 -18.75
CA LEU A 437 -11.73 -2.30 -19.10
C LEU A 437 -11.84 -2.42 -20.61
N TRP A 438 -11.34 -3.52 -21.16
CA TRP A 438 -11.55 -3.93 -22.54
C TRP A 438 -12.32 -5.23 -22.59
N ARG A 439 -13.24 -5.32 -23.55
CA ARG A 439 -14.05 -6.51 -23.81
C ARG A 439 -13.85 -6.96 -25.26
N TYR A 440 -13.56 -8.24 -25.46
CA TYR A 440 -13.41 -8.84 -26.79
C TYR A 440 -14.38 -10.00 -26.96
N PRO A 441 -15.18 -10.05 -28.04
CA PRO A 441 -15.89 -11.27 -28.41
C PRO A 441 -14.88 -12.40 -28.62
N THR A 442 -15.26 -13.62 -28.26
CA THR A 442 -14.44 -14.82 -28.50
C THR A 442 -15.30 -15.96 -29.04
N PRO A 443 -14.82 -16.75 -30.01
CA PRO A 443 -15.55 -17.91 -30.51
C PRO A 443 -15.65 -19.05 -29.51
N ASP A 444 -14.72 -19.12 -28.55
CA ASP A 444 -14.70 -20.12 -27.49
C ASP A 444 -14.09 -19.51 -26.23
N SER A 445 -14.94 -18.99 -25.34
CA SER A 445 -14.46 -18.39 -24.10
C SER A 445 -13.83 -19.41 -23.16
N LYS A 446 -14.24 -20.69 -23.21
CA LYS A 446 -13.73 -21.74 -22.31
C LYS A 446 -12.30 -22.14 -22.65
N ALA A 447 -11.87 -21.94 -23.90
CA ALA A 447 -10.50 -22.17 -24.33
C ALA A 447 -9.52 -21.05 -23.95
N VAL A 448 -10.00 -19.92 -23.43
CA VAL A 448 -9.14 -18.77 -23.07
C VAL A 448 -8.21 -19.15 -21.93
N ARG A 449 -6.94 -18.80 -22.08
CA ARG A 449 -5.89 -19.00 -21.06
C ARG A 449 -5.11 -17.71 -20.86
N VAL A 450 -4.54 -17.57 -19.67
CA VAL A 450 -3.60 -16.49 -19.34
C VAL A 450 -2.24 -17.12 -19.12
N THR A 451 -1.23 -16.63 -19.84
CA THR A 451 0.16 -16.95 -19.56
C THR A 451 0.65 -16.01 -18.47
N TRP A 452 0.92 -16.58 -17.30
CA TRP A 452 1.35 -15.84 -16.12
C TRP A 452 2.88 -15.77 -16.03
N PHE A 453 3.39 -14.65 -15.56
CA PHE A 453 4.79 -14.46 -15.25
C PHE A 453 4.94 -13.51 -14.06
N GLU A 454 6.09 -13.56 -13.40
CA GLU A 454 6.44 -12.64 -12.33
C GLU A 454 7.23 -11.45 -12.89
N GLN A 455 6.90 -10.27 -12.41
CA GLN A 455 7.58 -9.04 -12.74
C GLN A 455 7.99 -8.32 -11.46
N HIS A 456 9.17 -7.71 -11.46
CA HIS A 456 9.63 -6.89 -10.35
C HIS A 456 9.11 -5.46 -10.52
N SER A 457 8.51 -4.87 -9.47
CA SER A 457 7.91 -3.53 -9.50
C SER A 457 8.90 -2.41 -9.84
N GLY A 458 10.19 -2.65 -9.63
CA GLY A 458 11.23 -1.62 -9.75
C GLY A 458 11.47 -0.91 -8.42
N TYR A 459 11.95 0.32 -8.50
CA TYR A 459 12.42 1.10 -7.35
C TYR A 459 11.23 1.69 -6.56
N GLY A 460 11.18 1.48 -5.24
CA GLY A 460 10.07 1.89 -4.37
C GLY A 460 9.65 0.75 -3.45
N TYR A 461 8.77 -0.13 -3.93
CA TYR A 461 8.26 -1.25 -3.13
C TYR A 461 9.18 -2.49 -3.10
N GLY A 462 9.96 -2.75 -4.16
CA GLY A 462 10.82 -3.93 -4.25
C GLY A 462 10.06 -5.27 -4.19
N VAL A 463 8.90 -5.34 -4.85
CA VAL A 463 7.98 -6.49 -4.77
C VAL A 463 7.92 -7.19 -6.12
N HIS A 464 8.00 -8.52 -6.09
CA HIS A 464 7.62 -9.35 -7.22
C HIS A 464 6.10 -9.51 -7.24
N TYR A 465 5.48 -9.20 -8.37
CA TYR A 465 4.04 -9.37 -8.57
C TYR A 465 3.77 -10.23 -9.78
N ARG A 466 2.60 -10.89 -9.75
CA ARG A 466 2.13 -11.73 -10.84
C ARG A 466 1.33 -10.90 -11.82
N THR A 467 1.70 -10.97 -13.09
CA THR A 467 0.97 -10.37 -14.21
C THR A 467 0.93 -11.38 -15.37
N GLY A 468 0.20 -11.07 -16.43
CA GLY A 468 -0.01 -12.02 -17.51
C GLY A 468 -0.49 -11.39 -18.81
N TYR A 469 -0.55 -12.22 -19.85
CA TYR A 469 -1.15 -11.89 -21.14
C TYR A 469 -2.12 -13.00 -21.55
N LEU A 470 -3.15 -12.64 -22.31
CA LEU A 470 -4.04 -13.62 -22.93
C LEU A 470 -3.28 -14.46 -23.96
N ASP A 471 -3.42 -15.78 -23.87
CA ASP A 471 -2.86 -16.73 -24.83
C ASP A 471 -3.80 -16.85 -26.05
N GLY A 472 -3.49 -16.07 -27.08
CA GLY A 472 -4.26 -16.02 -28.31
C GLY A 472 -3.91 -14.79 -29.14
N LYS A 473 -4.77 -14.46 -30.10
CA LYS A 473 -4.59 -13.32 -31.00
C LYS A 473 -5.87 -12.50 -31.07
N LEU A 474 -5.72 -11.18 -30.99
CA LEU A 474 -6.77 -10.26 -31.42
C LEU A 474 -6.73 -10.17 -32.95
N MET A 475 -7.87 -10.29 -33.58
CA MET A 475 -8.03 -10.20 -35.04
C MET A 475 -8.45 -8.77 -35.44
N ASP A 476 -8.24 -8.41 -36.71
CA ASP A 476 -8.60 -7.10 -37.28
C ASP A 476 -10.12 -6.83 -37.32
N ASP A 477 -10.94 -7.86 -37.13
CA ASP A 477 -12.39 -7.72 -36.95
C ASP A 477 -12.79 -7.42 -35.48
N GLY A 478 -11.82 -7.41 -34.55
CA GLY A 478 -12.00 -7.16 -33.12
C GLY A 478 -12.29 -8.40 -32.28
N VAL A 479 -12.29 -9.60 -32.87
CA VAL A 479 -12.50 -10.86 -32.15
C VAL A 479 -11.18 -11.38 -31.56
N PHE A 480 -11.21 -11.80 -30.30
CA PHE A 480 -10.08 -12.50 -29.69
C PHE A 480 -10.21 -14.01 -29.92
N VAL A 481 -9.21 -14.62 -30.53
CA VAL A 481 -9.16 -16.05 -30.81
C VAL A 481 -8.12 -16.71 -29.89
N PRO A 482 -8.53 -17.59 -28.96
CA PRO A 482 -7.59 -18.31 -28.10
C PRO A 482 -6.69 -19.25 -28.91
N THR A 483 -5.47 -19.47 -28.42
CA THR A 483 -4.53 -20.41 -29.05
C THR A 483 -5.14 -21.82 -29.16
N GLY A 484 -5.07 -22.40 -30.36
CA GLY A 484 -5.59 -23.75 -30.64
C GLY A 484 -7.08 -23.81 -31.02
N VAL A 485 -7.82 -22.70 -30.95
CA VAL A 485 -9.21 -22.63 -31.42
C VAL A 485 -9.24 -22.39 -32.92
N LYS A 486 -9.94 -23.27 -33.67
CA LYS A 486 -10.19 -23.04 -35.09
C LYS A 486 -11.23 -21.92 -35.24
N TYR A 487 -10.83 -20.83 -35.89
CA TYR A 487 -11.71 -19.71 -36.19
C TYR A 487 -11.75 -19.47 -37.70
N SER A 488 -12.95 -19.40 -38.27
CA SER A 488 -13.18 -19.31 -39.71
C SER A 488 -13.38 -17.85 -40.10
N THR A 489 -12.31 -17.14 -40.42
CA THR A 489 -12.41 -15.79 -40.98
C THR A 489 -11.33 -15.50 -42.01
N SER A 490 -11.60 -14.54 -42.90
CA SER A 490 -10.61 -13.86 -43.74
C SER A 490 -9.80 -12.81 -42.97
N ALA A 491 -10.17 -12.54 -41.71
CA ALA A 491 -9.55 -11.57 -40.82
C ALA A 491 -8.09 -11.94 -40.54
N GLN A 492 -7.22 -10.94 -40.53
CA GLN A 492 -5.82 -11.12 -40.18
C GLN A 492 -5.59 -10.77 -38.70
N PRO A 493 -4.50 -11.27 -38.09
CA PRO A 493 -4.09 -10.78 -36.77
C PRO A 493 -3.95 -9.26 -36.77
N ALA A 494 -4.49 -8.63 -35.73
CA ALA A 494 -4.38 -7.21 -35.48
C ALA A 494 -2.91 -6.76 -35.48
N GLY A 495 -2.62 -5.64 -36.14
CA GLY A 495 -1.28 -5.03 -36.12
C GLY A 495 -0.99 -4.39 -34.76
N ALA A 496 0.25 -4.52 -34.30
CA ALA A 496 0.74 -3.83 -33.11
C ALA A 496 1.25 -2.43 -33.45
N SER A 497 0.87 -1.43 -32.66
CA SER A 497 1.50 -0.11 -32.72
C SER A 497 2.79 -0.08 -31.91
N ALA A 498 3.86 0.46 -32.49
CA ALA A 498 5.14 0.64 -31.81
C ALA A 498 5.07 1.67 -30.67
N ASP A 499 4.10 2.60 -30.71
CA ASP A 499 3.85 3.57 -29.66
C ASP A 499 2.35 3.84 -29.50
N TRP A 500 1.62 2.81 -29.05
CA TRP A 500 0.15 2.84 -28.91
C TRP A 500 -0.37 3.98 -28.03
N ARG A 501 0.49 4.57 -27.18
CA ARG A 501 0.15 5.71 -26.33
C ARG A 501 -0.11 6.97 -27.15
N ASP A 502 0.48 7.07 -28.35
CA ASP A 502 0.45 8.24 -29.21
C ASP A 502 -0.39 8.10 -30.48
N ASP A 503 -1.05 6.96 -30.66
CA ASP A 503 -1.75 6.62 -31.91
C ASP A 503 -3.13 7.32 -32.04
N PRO A 504 -3.40 8.04 -33.15
CA PRO A 504 -4.67 8.74 -33.37
C PRO A 504 -5.87 7.79 -33.58
N SER A 505 -7.06 8.25 -33.20
CA SER A 505 -8.34 7.59 -33.49
C SER A 505 -8.75 7.65 -34.95
N PHE A 506 -8.10 8.53 -35.73
CA PHE A 506 -8.38 8.75 -37.14
C PHE A 506 -7.14 8.47 -37.98
N LYS A 507 -7.32 7.73 -39.07
CA LYS A 507 -6.29 7.46 -40.07
C LYS A 507 -6.72 8.06 -41.40
N ILE A 508 -5.84 8.87 -41.98
CA ILE A 508 -6.05 9.50 -43.28
C ILE A 508 -5.02 8.89 -44.22
N ASP A 509 -5.48 8.20 -45.26
CA ASP A 509 -4.61 7.65 -46.30
C ASP A 509 -5.24 7.80 -47.69
N GLY A 510 -4.52 7.32 -48.72
CA GLY A 510 -4.98 7.40 -50.11
C GLY A 510 -6.28 6.64 -50.39
N THR A 511 -6.77 5.83 -49.45
CA THR A 511 -8.02 5.07 -49.57
C THR A 511 -9.20 5.75 -48.87
N GLY A 512 -8.96 6.78 -48.04
CA GLY A 512 -10.01 7.57 -47.41
C GLY A 512 -9.68 8.02 -45.98
N VAL A 513 -10.69 8.56 -45.31
CA VAL A 513 -10.67 8.80 -43.87
C VAL A 513 -11.25 7.59 -43.14
N HIS A 514 -10.52 7.07 -42.17
CA HIS A 514 -10.92 5.93 -41.36
C HIS A 514 -10.90 6.32 -39.89
N TRP A 515 -11.79 5.72 -39.11
CA TRP A 515 -11.81 5.86 -37.66
C TRP A 515 -11.76 4.49 -36.99
N ARG A 516 -11.22 4.44 -35.78
CA ARG A 516 -11.00 3.20 -35.04
C ARG A 516 -12.19 2.86 -34.14
N LYS A 517 -12.53 1.57 -34.05
CA LYS A 517 -13.59 1.09 -33.17
C LYS A 517 -13.10 0.29 -31.97
N VAL A 518 -11.97 -0.42 -32.08
CA VAL A 518 -11.48 -1.30 -31.00
C VAL A 518 -9.96 -1.21 -30.88
N LEU A 519 -9.49 -0.95 -29.65
CA LEU A 519 -8.08 -0.98 -29.25
C LEU A 519 -7.91 -2.04 -28.16
N SER A 520 -6.81 -2.78 -28.17
CA SER A 520 -6.47 -3.67 -27.05
C SER A 520 -5.64 -3.01 -25.96
N SER A 521 -5.61 -3.62 -24.77
CA SER A 521 -4.72 -3.19 -23.67
C SER A 521 -3.23 -3.28 -24.03
N GLN A 522 -2.87 -4.00 -25.09
CA GLN A 522 -1.49 -4.15 -25.59
C GLN A 522 -1.21 -3.27 -26.82
N GLY A 523 -2.12 -2.36 -27.18
CA GLY A 523 -1.90 -1.48 -28.34
C GLY A 523 -2.09 -2.14 -29.70
N HIS A 524 -2.67 -3.35 -29.75
CA HIS A 524 -3.08 -3.99 -31.01
C HIS A 524 -4.41 -3.40 -31.50
N TRP A 525 -4.49 -3.11 -32.81
CA TRP A 525 -5.67 -2.55 -33.47
C TRP A 525 -6.52 -3.61 -34.13
N GLY A 526 -7.77 -3.73 -33.68
CA GLY A 526 -8.77 -4.55 -34.35
C GLY A 526 -9.34 -3.81 -35.55
N LYS A 527 -10.48 -3.16 -35.35
CA LYS A 527 -11.36 -2.72 -36.43
C LYS A 527 -11.22 -1.23 -36.79
N TRP A 528 -10.83 -0.96 -38.04
CA TRP A 528 -10.94 0.36 -38.68
C TRP A 528 -12.18 0.42 -39.57
N GLU A 529 -12.96 1.49 -39.44
CA GLU A 529 -14.14 1.73 -40.25
C GLU A 529 -13.92 2.98 -41.13
N ARG A 530 -14.20 2.86 -42.43
CA ARG A 530 -14.12 4.00 -43.35
C ARG A 530 -15.28 4.96 -43.11
N LEU A 531 -14.99 6.25 -43.00
CA LEU A 531 -16.00 7.29 -42.98
C LEU A 531 -16.41 7.64 -44.43
N PRO A 532 -17.67 7.37 -44.83
CA PRO A 532 -18.10 7.58 -46.19
C PRO A 532 -18.25 9.07 -46.51
N GLY A 533 -17.93 9.46 -47.75
CA GLY A 533 -18.21 10.80 -48.27
C GLY A 533 -17.30 11.92 -47.76
N LEU A 534 -16.18 11.60 -47.09
CA LEU A 534 -15.21 12.59 -46.63
C LEU A 534 -14.05 12.73 -47.62
N ASP A 535 -13.68 13.96 -47.95
CA ASP A 535 -12.42 14.26 -48.66
C ASP A 535 -11.25 14.21 -47.65
N PRO A 536 -10.30 13.26 -47.80
CA PRO A 536 -9.11 13.17 -46.93
C PRO A 536 -8.33 14.48 -46.82
N ARG A 537 -8.35 15.34 -47.86
CA ARG A 537 -7.60 16.61 -47.88
C ARG A 537 -8.23 17.70 -47.01
N GLN A 538 -9.52 17.59 -46.70
CA GLN A 538 -10.27 18.57 -45.90
C GLN A 538 -10.58 18.07 -44.48
N PHE A 539 -10.16 16.84 -44.15
CA PHE A 539 -10.33 16.27 -42.82
C PHE A 539 -9.12 16.62 -41.96
N HIS A 540 -9.34 17.38 -40.89
CA HIS A 540 -8.29 17.95 -40.07
C HIS A 540 -8.35 17.39 -38.64
N PRO A 541 -7.45 16.48 -38.25
CA PRO A 541 -7.29 16.07 -36.86
C PRO A 541 -6.90 17.28 -36.00
N ILE A 542 -7.67 17.53 -34.93
CA ILE A 542 -7.40 18.58 -33.94
C ILE A 542 -6.62 17.98 -32.78
N THR A 543 -7.08 16.83 -32.28
CA THR A 543 -6.40 16.02 -31.26
C THR A 543 -6.38 14.56 -31.71
N ARG A 544 -5.80 13.67 -30.90
CA ARG A 544 -5.83 12.22 -31.17
C ARG A 544 -7.26 11.68 -31.33
N ARG A 545 -8.25 12.30 -30.68
CA ARG A 545 -9.63 11.83 -30.63
C ARG A 545 -10.63 12.79 -31.26
N ILE A 546 -10.20 13.97 -31.70
CA ILE A 546 -11.08 14.99 -32.26
C ILE A 546 -10.56 15.38 -33.63
N ALA A 547 -11.44 15.39 -34.62
CA ALA A 547 -11.14 15.88 -35.95
C ALA A 547 -12.27 16.79 -36.45
N HIS A 548 -11.97 17.59 -37.45
CA HIS A 548 -12.88 18.57 -38.02
C HIS A 548 -12.98 18.39 -39.52
N TYR A 549 -14.19 18.50 -40.05
CA TYR A 549 -14.46 18.49 -41.48
C TYR A 549 -15.68 19.35 -41.75
N GLN A 550 -15.51 20.37 -42.58
CA GLN A 550 -16.56 21.36 -42.90
C GLN A 550 -17.15 21.95 -41.61
N ASN A 551 -18.45 21.85 -41.37
CA ASN A 551 -19.13 22.36 -40.17
C ASN A 551 -19.33 21.26 -39.11
N ARG A 552 -18.49 20.22 -39.09
CA ARG A 552 -18.66 19.06 -38.20
C ARG A 552 -17.39 18.73 -37.42
N LEU A 553 -17.58 18.43 -36.14
CA LEU A 553 -16.58 17.80 -35.27
C LEU A 553 -16.86 16.31 -35.14
N TYR A 554 -15.81 15.52 -35.37
CA TYR A 554 -15.77 14.08 -35.22
C TYR A 554 -15.02 13.77 -33.93
N ILE A 555 -15.70 13.21 -32.93
CA ILE A 555 -15.16 12.96 -31.60
C ILE A 555 -15.21 11.47 -31.31
N ALA A 556 -14.05 10.83 -31.20
CA ALA A 556 -13.90 9.43 -30.82
C ALA A 556 -13.79 9.31 -29.29
N THR A 557 -14.84 8.82 -28.64
CA THR A 557 -14.89 8.59 -27.19
C THR A 557 -14.66 7.12 -26.88
N LEU A 558 -13.87 6.83 -25.85
CA LEU A 558 -13.63 5.47 -25.37
C LEU A 558 -14.77 5.08 -24.43
N SER A 559 -15.48 3.98 -24.73
CA SER A 559 -16.50 3.47 -23.83
C SER A 559 -15.90 2.83 -22.58
N PRO A 560 -16.69 2.63 -21.51
CA PRO A 560 -16.25 1.89 -20.32
C PRO A 560 -15.78 0.45 -20.63
N LEU A 561 -16.16 -0.13 -21.78
CA LEU A 561 -15.78 -1.48 -22.19
C LEU A 561 -14.65 -1.53 -23.23
N GLY A 562 -13.99 -0.39 -23.50
CA GLY A 562 -12.81 -0.33 -24.35
C GLY A 562 -13.12 -0.29 -25.86
N GLU A 563 -14.39 -0.10 -26.21
CA GLU A 563 -14.86 0.14 -27.58
C GLU A 563 -14.91 1.65 -27.83
N ASP A 564 -14.28 2.14 -28.90
CA ASP A 564 -14.40 3.54 -29.31
C ASP A 564 -15.76 3.75 -30.00
N SER A 565 -16.43 4.85 -29.65
CA SER A 565 -17.64 5.33 -30.32
C SER A 565 -17.37 6.69 -30.97
N LEU A 566 -18.00 6.94 -32.12
CA LEU A 566 -17.85 8.20 -32.84
C LEU A 566 -19.11 9.06 -32.66
N ALA A 567 -18.93 10.22 -32.05
CA ALA A 567 -19.94 11.27 -32.00
C ALA A 567 -19.64 12.34 -33.06
N ILE A 568 -20.69 12.81 -33.74
CA ILE A 568 -20.59 13.87 -34.76
C ILE A 568 -21.43 15.05 -34.29
N PHE A 569 -20.80 16.21 -34.16
CA PHE A 569 -21.44 17.45 -33.73
C PHE A 569 -21.38 18.50 -34.83
N GLU A 570 -22.48 19.19 -35.08
CA GLU A 570 -22.46 20.35 -35.97
C GLU A 570 -21.98 21.59 -35.21
N VAL A 571 -21.10 22.35 -35.85
CA VAL A 571 -20.55 23.62 -35.35
C VAL A 571 -20.95 24.76 -36.27
N SER A 572 -21.10 25.96 -35.70
CA SER A 572 -21.59 27.15 -36.42
C SER A 572 -20.61 27.73 -37.44
N SER A 573 -19.36 27.25 -37.45
CA SER A 573 -18.31 27.68 -38.36
C SER A 573 -17.80 26.49 -39.16
N SER A 574 -17.59 26.69 -40.47
CA SER A 574 -16.92 25.72 -41.35
C SER A 574 -15.40 25.94 -41.43
N ALA A 575 -14.87 27.00 -40.80
CA ALA A 575 -13.45 27.28 -40.78
C ALA A 575 -12.72 26.26 -39.91
N PRO A 576 -11.63 25.63 -40.39
CA PRO A 576 -10.90 24.64 -39.61
C PRO A 576 -10.33 25.23 -38.32
N PHE A 577 -10.55 24.53 -37.21
CA PHE A 577 -9.84 24.82 -35.95
C PHE A 577 -8.36 24.52 -36.14
N VAL A 578 -7.55 25.54 -36.38
CA VAL A 578 -6.10 25.39 -36.51
C VAL A 578 -5.52 25.29 -35.10
N SER A 579 -5.07 24.11 -34.68
CA SER A 579 -4.25 23.99 -33.48
C SER A 579 -2.89 24.64 -33.75
N LYS A 580 -2.57 25.76 -33.08
CA LYS A 580 -1.18 26.21 -32.94
C LYS A 580 -0.48 25.29 -31.93
N TRP A 581 -0.18 24.07 -32.33
CA TRP A 581 0.79 23.22 -31.63
C TRP A 581 1.97 23.02 -32.57
N THR A 582 2.88 23.98 -32.56
CA THR A 582 4.21 23.82 -33.13
C THR A 582 4.97 22.82 -32.27
N HIS A 583 5.12 21.59 -32.77
CA HIS A 583 6.29 20.79 -32.42
C HIS A 583 7.50 21.61 -32.87
N ASN A 584 8.27 22.14 -31.93
CA ASN A 584 9.62 22.61 -32.21
C ASN A 584 10.44 21.39 -32.64
N ARG A 585 10.36 21.05 -33.94
CA ARG A 585 11.47 20.43 -34.63
C ARG A 585 12.58 21.48 -34.60
N THR A 586 13.61 21.20 -33.81
CA THR A 586 14.84 21.95 -33.76
C THR A 586 15.33 22.26 -35.18
N GLU A 587 15.46 23.54 -35.48
CA GLU A 587 16.23 24.07 -36.62
C GLU A 587 17.73 23.86 -36.37
N ASP A 588 18.19 22.61 -36.37
CA ASP A 588 19.62 22.25 -36.40
C ASP A 588 19.91 21.17 -37.47
N GLU A 589 19.30 21.34 -38.65
CA GLU A 589 19.81 20.73 -39.89
C GLU A 589 19.87 21.80 -40.99
N LYS A 590 20.95 22.58 -40.94
CA LYS A 590 21.59 23.22 -42.09
C LYS A 590 23.09 23.00 -42.04
#